data_AF-A0A4S2KU35-F1
#
_entry.id   AF-A0A4S2KU35-F1
#
_cell.length_a   1.000
_cell.length_b   1.000
_cell.length_c   1.000
_cell.angle_alpha   90.00
_cell.angle_beta   90.00
_cell.angle_gamma   90.00
#
_symmetry.space_group_name_H-M   'P 1'
#
loop_
_entity.id
_entity.type
_entity.pdbx_description
1 polymer ?
#
loop_
_entity_poly.entity_id
_entity_poly.type
_entity_poly.pdbx_seq_one_letter_code
_entity_poly.pdbx_strand_id
1 'polypeptide(L)'
;MIPAKRGMEVVKIGGPVYRIGVGGGSASSMEVQGDNSMELDFGAVQRGDPEMEQKLNRVVRACAEMGDDNPILSIHDQGAGGNGNVLKELVEPAGAVIFTRNFDLGDPSISTLELWGAEYQESDAILCKPEDSDLLKKIAAREKCPINFVGTVTGNGKIIVSEEENCDISKYLNNEDKNLDSSKHPVNLELEVILGKMPCKVFNLREMPLQRFPMKLPNGLTVLSALDRVLRLPSIASKRYVL
;
A
#
# COMPACT_ATOMS: atom_id res chain seq x y z
N MET A 1 -2.54 -10.64 -14.38
CA MET A 1 -2.75 -9.18 -14.32
C MET A 1 -2.89 -8.66 -15.73
N ILE A 2 -4.03 -8.06 -16.06
CA ILE A 2 -4.24 -7.38 -17.33
C ILE A 2 -3.68 -5.95 -17.20
N PRO A 3 -2.87 -5.46 -18.14
CA PRO A 3 -2.31 -4.12 -18.06
C PRO A 3 -3.41 -3.05 -18.11
N ALA A 4 -3.16 -1.91 -17.47
CA ALA A 4 -4.08 -0.78 -17.49
C ALA A 4 -4.37 -0.32 -18.93
N LYS A 5 -5.65 -0.16 -19.26
CA LYS A 5 -6.09 0.37 -20.56
C LYS A 5 -7.03 1.55 -20.33
N ARG A 6 -6.95 2.52 -21.23
CA ARG A 6 -7.81 3.70 -21.24
C ARG A 6 -9.28 3.33 -21.07
N GLY A 7 -9.96 4.05 -20.17
CA GLY A 7 -11.37 3.85 -19.85
C GLY A 7 -11.64 2.79 -18.79
N MET A 8 -10.64 2.03 -18.31
CA MET A 8 -10.83 1.19 -17.12
C MET A 8 -11.07 2.08 -15.89
N GLU A 9 -11.92 1.59 -15.00
CA GLU A 9 -12.17 2.21 -13.69
C GLU A 9 -11.04 1.87 -12.73
N VAL A 10 -10.60 2.86 -11.96
CA VAL A 10 -9.66 2.71 -10.84
C VAL A 10 -10.47 2.71 -9.56
N VAL A 11 -10.41 1.60 -8.83
CA VAL A 11 -11.32 1.36 -7.71
C VAL A 11 -10.54 0.98 -6.46
N LYS A 12 -10.91 1.57 -5.33
CA LYS A 12 -10.44 1.18 -3.99
C LYS A 12 -11.46 0.26 -3.34
N ILE A 13 -11.00 -0.84 -2.74
CA ILE A 13 -11.82 -1.75 -1.93
C ILE A 13 -11.21 -1.86 -0.54
N GLY A 14 -12.05 -1.97 0.50
CA GLY A 14 -11.60 -2.12 1.88
C GLY A 14 -11.91 -0.93 2.78
N GLY A 15 -11.08 -0.71 3.80
CA GLY A 15 -11.29 0.31 4.83
C GLY A 15 -11.22 1.75 4.30
N PRO A 16 -11.88 2.70 4.98
CA PRO A 16 -11.83 4.11 4.61
C PRO A 16 -10.47 4.72 4.94
N VAL A 17 -10.18 5.86 4.32
CA VAL A 17 -8.91 6.57 4.52
C VAL A 17 -8.82 7.10 5.96
N TYR A 18 -7.71 6.80 6.63
CA TYR A 18 -7.37 7.33 7.96
C TYR A 18 -5.97 7.94 7.95
N ARG A 19 -5.71 8.92 8.83
CA ARG A 19 -4.37 9.48 9.08
C ARG A 19 -3.51 8.48 9.87
N ILE A 20 -3.06 7.43 9.19
CA ILE A 20 -2.20 6.36 9.73
C ILE A 20 -0.95 6.29 8.85
N GLY A 21 0.22 6.14 9.45
CA GLY A 21 1.45 5.85 8.69
C GLY A 21 1.87 6.92 7.69
N VAL A 22 1.46 8.18 7.85
CA VAL A 22 1.84 9.26 6.93
C VAL A 22 3.37 9.43 6.99
N GLY A 23 4.07 9.00 5.95
CA GLY A 23 5.54 9.00 5.88
C GLY A 23 6.22 7.77 6.50
N GLY A 24 5.49 6.70 6.82
CA GLY A 24 6.00 5.48 7.43
C GLY A 24 7.10 4.78 6.60
N GLY A 25 6.95 4.73 5.28
CA GLY A 25 7.99 4.21 4.38
C GLY A 25 9.36 4.89 4.53
N SER A 26 9.39 6.21 4.74
CA SER A 26 10.63 6.96 4.99
C SER A 26 11.19 6.71 6.39
N ALA A 27 10.33 6.61 7.41
CA ALA A 27 10.74 6.33 8.79
C ALA A 27 11.35 4.92 8.94
N SER A 28 10.80 3.92 8.26
CA SER A 28 11.34 2.54 8.27
C SER A 28 12.72 2.42 7.60
N SER A 29 13.12 3.42 6.82
CA SER A 29 14.40 3.47 6.11
C SER A 29 15.51 4.17 6.92
N MET A 30 15.17 4.81 8.04
CA MET A 30 16.15 5.44 8.94
C MET A 30 16.56 4.41 10.01
N GLU A 31 17.87 4.26 10.23
CA GLU A 31 18.39 3.37 11.29
C GLU A 31 17.76 3.71 12.63
N VAL A 32 17.23 2.70 13.32
CA VAL A 32 16.82 2.75 14.73
C VAL A 32 18.07 2.82 15.62
N GLN A 33 18.95 3.81 15.38
CA GLN A 33 20.03 4.16 16.29
C GLN A 33 19.47 5.14 17.31
N GLY A 34 18.83 4.58 18.36
CA GLY A 34 18.88 4.95 19.79
C GLY A 34 18.90 6.41 20.27
N ASP A 35 18.78 7.41 19.40
CA ASP A 35 18.97 8.84 19.70
C ASP A 35 17.77 9.66 19.19
N ASN A 36 16.58 9.03 19.17
CA ASN A 36 15.34 9.76 18.90
C ASN A 36 15.11 10.75 20.05
N SER A 37 15.12 12.03 19.71
CA SER A 37 14.43 13.06 20.49
C SER A 37 13.05 12.53 20.87
N MET A 38 12.56 12.91 22.07
CA MET A 38 11.23 12.54 22.58
C MET A 38 10.04 13.05 21.73
N GLU A 39 10.25 13.40 20.47
CA GLU A 39 9.15 13.53 19.51
C GLU A 39 8.53 12.14 19.36
N LEU A 40 7.32 12.02 19.89
CA LEU A 40 6.50 10.83 19.79
C LEU A 40 6.30 10.53 18.30
N ASP A 41 6.91 9.46 17.81
CA ASP A 41 6.75 8.97 16.44
C ASP A 41 5.37 8.30 16.30
N PHE A 42 4.33 9.13 16.30
CA PHE A 42 2.95 8.70 16.08
C PHE A 42 2.75 8.15 14.66
N GLY A 43 3.62 8.52 13.71
CA GLY A 43 3.59 8.00 12.34
C GLY A 43 3.92 6.51 12.27
N ALA A 44 4.76 6.00 13.17
CA ALA A 44 5.08 4.57 13.25
C ALA A 44 3.99 3.69 13.88
N VAL A 45 2.95 4.29 14.50
CA VAL A 45 1.87 3.53 15.14
C VAL A 45 0.89 3.03 14.10
N GLN A 46 0.85 1.71 13.90
CA GLN A 46 -0.06 1.03 12.99
C GLN A 46 -1.39 0.67 13.68
N ARG A 47 -2.44 0.51 12.86
CA ARG A 47 -3.77 0.08 13.31
C ARG A 47 -4.35 -0.89 12.29
N GLY A 48 -4.52 -2.14 12.69
CA GLY A 48 -5.18 -3.17 11.89
C GLY A 48 -6.62 -3.42 12.32
N ASP A 49 -7.45 -3.78 11.35
CA ASP A 49 -8.83 -4.24 11.46
C ASP A 49 -9.01 -5.55 10.67
N PRO A 50 -8.69 -6.72 11.26
CA PRO A 50 -8.73 -7.99 10.54
C PRO A 50 -10.15 -8.40 10.08
N GLU A 51 -11.21 -7.79 10.63
CA GLU A 51 -12.57 -8.03 10.15
C GLU A 51 -12.84 -7.33 8.82
N MET A 52 -12.28 -6.12 8.64
CA MET A 52 -12.27 -5.42 7.35
C MET A 52 -11.50 -6.21 6.30
N GLU A 53 -10.30 -6.70 6.63
CA GLU A 53 -9.50 -7.53 5.71
C GLU A 53 -10.27 -8.78 5.29
N GLN A 54 -11.00 -9.40 6.22
CA GLN A 54 -11.81 -10.57 5.90
C GLN A 54 -13.00 -10.25 4.98
N LYS A 55 -13.58 -9.04 5.06
CA LYS A 55 -14.61 -8.59 4.10
C LYS A 55 -14.02 -8.36 2.71
N LEU A 56 -12.87 -7.69 2.64
CA LEU A 56 -12.11 -7.48 1.40
C LEU A 56 -11.78 -8.83 0.76
N ASN A 57 -11.24 -9.78 1.54
CA ASN A 57 -10.91 -11.12 1.06
C ASN A 57 -12.11 -11.85 0.45
N ARG A 58 -13.30 -11.73 1.05
CA ARG A 58 -14.52 -12.33 0.48
C ARG A 58 -14.95 -11.69 -0.83
N VAL A 59 -14.75 -10.39 -1.02
CA VAL A 59 -15.00 -9.73 -2.31
C VAL A 59 -14.04 -10.27 -3.36
N VAL A 60 -12.75 -10.29 -3.07
CA VAL A 60 -11.71 -10.79 -3.99
C VAL A 60 -11.98 -12.25 -4.33
N ARG A 61 -12.27 -13.09 -3.33
CA ARG A 61 -12.60 -14.50 -3.50
C ARG A 61 -13.84 -14.69 -4.35
N ALA A 62 -14.91 -13.95 -4.11
CA ALA A 62 -16.13 -14.05 -4.89
C ALA A 62 -15.90 -13.70 -6.36
N CYS A 63 -15.08 -12.69 -6.65
CA CYS A 63 -14.71 -12.33 -8.02
C CYS A 63 -13.83 -13.41 -8.66
N ALA A 64 -12.85 -13.93 -7.93
CA ALA A 64 -11.95 -14.98 -8.40
C ALA A 64 -12.66 -16.31 -8.69
N GLU A 65 -13.65 -16.68 -7.88
CA GLU A 65 -14.47 -17.89 -8.06
C GLU A 65 -15.39 -17.84 -9.29
N MET A 66 -15.53 -16.68 -9.95
CA MET A 66 -16.24 -16.54 -11.24
C MET A 66 -15.42 -17.03 -12.44
N GLY A 67 -14.14 -17.35 -12.27
CA GLY A 67 -13.30 -17.86 -13.36
C GLY A 67 -13.08 -16.82 -14.46
N ASP A 68 -13.46 -17.16 -15.69
CA ASP A 68 -13.30 -16.29 -16.86
C ASP A 68 -14.16 -15.01 -16.79
N ASP A 69 -15.23 -15.03 -15.98
CA ASP A 69 -16.12 -13.88 -15.74
C ASP A 69 -15.65 -13.00 -14.58
N ASN A 70 -14.41 -13.14 -14.10
CA ASN A 70 -13.87 -12.33 -13.02
C ASN A 70 -13.82 -10.82 -13.40
N PRO A 71 -14.55 -9.93 -12.70
CA PRO A 71 -14.55 -8.50 -13.00
C PRO A 71 -13.27 -7.76 -12.59
N ILE A 72 -12.42 -8.37 -11.75
CA ILE A 72 -11.13 -7.81 -11.33
C ILE A 72 -10.07 -8.14 -12.38
N LEU A 73 -9.64 -7.13 -13.14
CA LEU A 73 -8.64 -7.27 -14.20
C LEU A 73 -7.21 -7.19 -13.65
N SER A 74 -7.04 -6.41 -12.59
CA SER A 74 -5.79 -6.18 -11.86
C SER A 74 -6.12 -5.83 -10.42
N ILE A 75 -5.30 -6.23 -9.47
CA ILE A 75 -5.43 -5.93 -8.04
C ILE A 75 -4.05 -5.72 -7.43
N HIS A 76 -3.89 -4.71 -6.59
CA HIS A 76 -2.65 -4.40 -5.89
C HIS A 76 -2.96 -3.99 -4.45
N ASP A 77 -2.19 -4.52 -3.50
CA ASP A 77 -2.30 -4.19 -2.09
C ASP A 77 -1.78 -2.79 -1.79
N GLN A 78 -2.39 -2.10 -0.82
CA GLN A 78 -1.85 -0.84 -0.31
C GLN A 78 -0.95 -1.10 0.89
N GLY A 79 0.33 -0.76 0.75
CA GLY A 79 1.29 -0.76 1.83
C GLY A 79 2.01 0.59 1.95
N ALA A 80 3.34 0.54 1.95
CA ALA A 80 4.20 1.70 2.09
C ALA A 80 3.95 2.74 0.98
N GLY A 81 3.89 4.02 1.36
CA GLY A 81 3.58 5.12 0.44
C GLY A 81 2.10 5.25 0.05
N GLY A 82 1.22 4.41 0.58
CA GLY A 82 -0.23 4.57 0.51
C GLY A 82 -0.81 4.59 -0.90
N ASN A 83 -1.87 5.39 -1.09
CA ASN A 83 -2.51 5.63 -2.39
C ASN A 83 -1.50 6.10 -3.45
N GLY A 84 -0.53 6.92 -3.04
CA GLY A 84 0.53 7.44 -3.91
C GLY A 84 1.55 6.42 -4.37
N ASN A 85 1.55 5.20 -3.82
CA ASN A 85 2.29 4.07 -4.37
C ASN A 85 1.40 3.12 -5.16
N VAL A 86 0.36 2.59 -4.51
CA VAL A 86 -0.49 1.55 -5.09
C VAL A 86 -1.18 2.04 -6.38
N LEU A 87 -1.67 3.29 -6.42
CA LEU A 87 -2.42 3.78 -7.59
C LEU A 87 -1.51 4.10 -8.77
N LYS A 88 -0.27 4.56 -8.55
CA LYS A 88 0.68 4.82 -9.65
C LYS A 88 1.19 3.52 -10.27
N GLU A 89 1.50 2.51 -9.44
CA GLU A 89 1.95 1.19 -9.89
C GLU A 89 0.84 0.45 -10.63
N LEU A 90 -0.40 0.53 -10.13
CA LEU A 90 -1.56 -0.13 -10.74
C LEU A 90 -1.85 0.38 -12.16
N VAL A 91 -1.62 1.67 -12.42
CA VAL A 91 -1.97 2.31 -13.71
C VAL A 91 -0.75 2.54 -14.62
N GLU A 92 0.45 2.12 -14.21
CA GLU A 92 1.65 2.21 -15.04
C GLU A 92 1.55 1.26 -16.26
N PRO A 93 1.94 1.68 -17.48
CA PRO A 93 2.40 3.02 -17.88
C PRO A 93 1.27 3.93 -18.40
N ALA A 94 0.01 3.48 -18.33
CA ALA A 94 -1.12 4.15 -18.97
C ALA A 94 -1.49 5.50 -18.33
N GLY A 95 -1.31 5.66 -17.02
CA GLY A 95 -1.76 6.84 -16.31
C GLY A 95 -3.25 6.82 -15.97
N ALA A 96 -3.65 7.69 -15.04
CA ALA A 96 -5.02 7.85 -14.60
C ALA A 96 -5.26 9.23 -13.99
N VAL A 97 -6.53 9.61 -13.94
CA VAL A 97 -7.01 10.68 -13.08
C VAL A 97 -7.71 10.08 -11.87
N ILE A 98 -7.39 10.59 -10.69
CA ILE A 98 -7.92 10.19 -9.39
C ILE A 98 -8.61 11.40 -8.75
N PHE A 99 -9.84 11.22 -8.26
CA PHE A 99 -10.64 12.27 -7.64
C PHE A 99 -10.68 12.08 -6.13
N THR A 100 -10.20 13.07 -5.38
CA THR A 100 -10.13 12.97 -3.90
C THR A 100 -11.51 12.82 -3.25
N ARG A 101 -12.54 13.40 -3.89
CA ARG A 101 -13.93 13.36 -3.40
C ARG A 101 -14.59 11.98 -3.48
N ASN A 102 -14.02 11.06 -4.25
CA ASN A 102 -14.58 9.72 -4.44
C ASN A 102 -14.08 8.72 -3.40
N PHE A 103 -13.19 9.11 -2.49
CA PHE A 103 -12.74 8.26 -1.39
C PHE A 103 -13.66 8.40 -0.18
N ASP A 104 -13.94 7.27 0.48
CA ASP A 104 -14.55 7.29 1.80
C ASP A 104 -13.49 7.69 2.84
N LEU A 105 -13.75 8.80 3.54
CA LEU A 105 -12.87 9.30 4.60
C LEU A 105 -13.37 8.82 5.95
N GLY A 106 -12.48 8.20 6.73
CA GLY A 106 -12.74 7.83 8.11
C GLY A 106 -12.66 9.02 9.08
N ASP A 107 -12.03 10.12 8.64
CA ASP A 107 -11.97 11.42 9.32
C ASP A 107 -12.15 12.54 8.27
N PRO A 108 -13.16 13.41 8.40
CA PRO A 108 -13.41 14.48 7.42
C PRO A 108 -12.34 15.57 7.39
N SER A 109 -11.42 15.61 8.37
CA SER A 109 -10.29 16.56 8.42
C SER A 109 -9.06 16.13 7.61
N ILE A 110 -9.12 14.97 6.95
CA ILE A 110 -8.03 14.46 6.12
C ILE A 110 -7.75 15.40 4.95
N SER A 111 -6.51 15.88 4.88
CA SER A 111 -6.01 16.66 3.76
C SER A 111 -5.68 15.76 2.56
N THR A 112 -5.56 16.34 1.36
CA THR A 112 -5.16 15.59 0.16
C THR A 112 -3.77 14.95 0.28
N LEU A 113 -2.84 15.60 0.98
CA LEU A 113 -1.53 15.02 1.27
C LEU A 113 -1.67 13.73 2.08
N GLU A 114 -2.52 13.76 3.11
CA GLU A 114 -2.77 12.61 3.97
C GLU A 114 -3.56 11.53 3.24
N LEU A 115 -4.55 11.89 2.43
CA LEU A 115 -5.25 10.96 1.56
C LEU A 115 -4.28 10.23 0.63
N TRP A 116 -3.35 10.97 0.03
CA TRP A 116 -2.41 10.42 -0.94
C TRP A 116 -1.31 9.58 -0.29
N GLY A 117 -0.79 10.02 0.87
CA GLY A 117 0.40 9.43 1.51
C GLY A 117 0.14 8.55 2.74
N ALA A 118 -1.09 8.45 3.26
CA ALA A 118 -1.38 7.61 4.41
C ALA A 118 -1.32 6.12 4.07
N GLU A 119 -0.78 5.35 5.00
CA GLU A 119 -0.60 3.89 4.95
C GLU A 119 -1.68 3.20 5.80
N TYR A 120 -2.94 3.61 5.61
CA TYR A 120 -4.08 2.98 6.27
C TYR A 120 -4.22 1.53 5.81
N GLN A 121 -4.64 0.67 6.73
CA GLN A 121 -4.65 -0.77 6.54
C GLN A 121 -5.94 -1.27 5.87
N GLU A 122 -5.93 -2.55 5.49
CA GLU A 122 -7.05 -3.28 4.91
C GLU A 122 -7.66 -2.63 3.67
N SER A 123 -6.81 -2.26 2.70
CA SER A 123 -7.25 -1.57 1.50
C SER A 123 -6.44 -1.98 0.27
N ASP A 124 -7.14 -2.34 -0.80
CA ASP A 124 -6.54 -2.69 -2.08
C ASP A 124 -7.02 -1.73 -3.17
N ALA A 125 -6.29 -1.67 -4.28
CA ALA A 125 -6.71 -1.00 -5.50
C ALA A 125 -6.90 -2.03 -6.62
N ILE A 126 -7.99 -1.91 -7.37
CA ILE A 126 -8.32 -2.78 -8.50
C ILE A 126 -8.58 -1.99 -9.78
N LEU A 127 -8.40 -2.66 -10.92
CA LEU A 127 -8.91 -2.21 -12.21
C LEU A 127 -10.07 -3.09 -12.64
N CYS A 128 -11.13 -2.47 -13.13
CA CYS A 128 -12.25 -3.16 -13.76
C CYS A 128 -12.70 -2.43 -15.04
N LYS A 129 -13.52 -3.10 -15.84
CA LYS A 129 -14.19 -2.40 -16.95
C LYS A 129 -15.38 -1.60 -16.42
N PRO A 130 -15.78 -0.50 -17.09
CA PRO A 130 -16.97 0.26 -16.71
C PRO A 130 -18.23 -0.61 -16.62
N GLU A 131 -18.42 -1.55 -17.55
CA GLU A 131 -19.57 -2.46 -17.57
C GLU A 131 -19.66 -3.40 -16.35
N ASP A 132 -18.54 -3.67 -15.67
CA ASP A 132 -18.48 -4.56 -14.51
C ASP A 132 -18.73 -3.83 -13.18
N SER A 133 -18.83 -2.49 -13.20
CA SER A 133 -18.95 -1.65 -12.01
C SER A 133 -20.14 -2.02 -11.13
N ASP A 134 -21.31 -2.29 -11.75
CA ASP A 134 -22.52 -2.63 -11.01
C ASP A 134 -22.46 -4.03 -10.40
N LEU A 135 -21.76 -4.96 -11.05
CA LEU A 135 -21.52 -6.29 -10.49
C LEU A 135 -20.61 -6.19 -9.25
N LEU A 136 -19.51 -5.45 -9.36
CA LEU A 136 -18.60 -5.21 -8.24
C LEU A 136 -19.29 -4.54 -7.05
N LYS A 137 -20.11 -3.51 -7.30
CA LYS A 137 -20.92 -2.86 -6.25
C LYS A 137 -21.86 -3.85 -5.56
N LYS A 138 -22.50 -4.75 -6.31
CA LYS A 138 -23.38 -5.80 -5.73
C LYS A 138 -22.60 -6.80 -4.87
N ILE A 139 -21.44 -7.23 -5.33
CA ILE A 139 -20.57 -8.16 -4.57
C ILE A 139 -20.08 -7.48 -3.29
N ALA A 140 -19.56 -6.26 -3.39
CA ALA A 140 -19.08 -5.48 -2.25
C ALA A 140 -20.19 -5.22 -1.22
N ALA A 141 -21.39 -4.85 -1.66
CA ALA A 141 -22.55 -4.66 -0.80
C ALA A 141 -22.96 -5.96 -0.07
N ARG A 142 -22.91 -7.11 -0.76
CA ARG A 142 -23.20 -8.44 -0.17
C ARG A 142 -22.21 -8.76 0.95
N GLU A 143 -20.92 -8.52 0.71
CA GLU A 143 -19.85 -8.78 1.69
C GLU A 143 -19.66 -7.66 2.72
N LYS A 144 -20.42 -6.56 2.61
CA LYS A 144 -20.30 -5.35 3.44
C LYS A 144 -18.88 -4.75 3.43
N CYS A 145 -18.22 -4.85 2.29
CA CYS A 145 -16.93 -4.23 2.04
C CYS A 145 -17.16 -2.88 1.35
N PRO A 146 -16.57 -1.77 1.83
CA PRO A 146 -16.60 -0.52 1.10
C PRO A 146 -15.92 -0.65 -0.27
N ILE A 147 -16.44 0.11 -1.24
CA ILE A 147 -15.94 0.16 -2.62
C ILE A 147 -16.07 1.59 -3.15
N ASN A 148 -14.97 2.15 -3.64
CA ASN A 148 -14.88 3.52 -4.10
C ASN A 148 -14.31 3.56 -5.51
N PHE A 149 -15.09 4.08 -6.46
CA PHE A 149 -14.65 4.30 -7.85
C PHE A 149 -13.92 5.64 -7.90
N VAL A 150 -12.61 5.59 -7.62
CA VAL A 150 -11.82 6.78 -7.31
C VAL A 150 -11.25 7.47 -8.54
N GLY A 151 -11.29 6.83 -9.71
CA GLY A 151 -10.70 7.41 -10.90
C GLY A 151 -10.86 6.57 -12.15
N THR A 152 -10.23 7.01 -13.23
CA THR A 152 -10.31 6.35 -14.53
C THR A 152 -8.94 6.39 -15.22
N VAL A 153 -8.56 5.29 -15.86
CA VAL A 153 -7.34 5.19 -16.65
C VAL A 153 -7.46 6.08 -17.88
N THR A 154 -6.56 7.05 -18.02
CA THR A 154 -6.59 8.09 -19.06
C THR A 154 -5.86 7.64 -20.33
N GLY A 155 -4.79 6.86 -20.18
CA GLY A 155 -3.92 6.46 -21.29
C GLY A 155 -2.94 7.55 -21.74
N ASN A 156 -2.79 8.65 -20.98
CA ASN A 156 -1.90 9.78 -21.29
C ASN A 156 -0.51 9.67 -20.63
N GLY A 157 -0.25 8.61 -19.85
CA GLY A 157 1.03 8.40 -19.16
C GLY A 157 1.20 9.20 -17.86
N LYS A 158 0.18 9.93 -17.42
CA LYS A 158 0.24 10.77 -16.21
C LYS A 158 -0.58 10.22 -15.07
N ILE A 159 -0.10 10.42 -13.85
CA ILE A 159 -0.94 10.32 -12.65
C ILE A 159 -1.39 11.72 -12.24
N ILE A 160 -2.70 11.92 -12.22
CA ILE A 160 -3.33 13.20 -11.88
C ILE A 160 -4.23 13.00 -10.67
N VAL A 161 -4.06 13.83 -9.63
CA VAL A 161 -4.98 13.89 -8.47
C VAL A 161 -5.74 15.20 -8.58
N SER A 162 -7.07 15.11 -8.60
CA SER A 162 -7.98 16.24 -8.76
C SER A 162 -8.79 16.47 -7.48
N GLU A 163 -8.83 17.72 -7.05
CA GLU A 163 -9.66 18.24 -5.94
C GLU A 163 -10.92 18.95 -6.45
N GLU A 164 -11.21 18.87 -7.76
CA GLU A 164 -12.39 19.52 -8.32
C GLU A 164 -13.70 18.95 -7.75
N GLU A 165 -14.70 19.83 -7.58
CA GLU A 165 -16.02 19.41 -7.10
C GLU A 165 -16.76 18.51 -8.10
N ASN A 166 -16.59 18.78 -9.39
CA ASN A 166 -17.20 18.01 -10.45
C ASN A 166 -16.17 17.04 -11.05
N CYS A 167 -16.40 15.74 -10.85
CA CYS A 167 -15.53 14.67 -11.35
C CYS A 167 -15.77 14.39 -12.84
N ASP A 168 -15.50 15.38 -13.69
CA ASP A 168 -15.67 15.28 -15.14
C ASP A 168 -14.43 14.67 -15.80
N ILE A 169 -14.50 13.37 -16.08
CA ILE A 169 -13.41 12.58 -16.69
C ILE A 169 -13.09 13.09 -18.11
N SER A 170 -14.03 13.70 -18.82
CA SER A 170 -13.85 14.08 -20.24
C SER A 170 -12.69 15.07 -20.44
N LYS A 171 -12.42 15.90 -19.42
CA LYS A 171 -11.30 16.86 -19.38
C LYS A 171 -9.93 16.18 -19.52
N TYR A 172 -9.79 14.99 -18.95
CA TYR A 172 -8.51 14.27 -18.85
C TYR A 172 -8.27 13.27 -19.98
N LEU A 173 -9.30 13.00 -20.80
CA LEU A 173 -9.24 12.02 -21.89
C LEU A 173 -8.69 12.59 -23.20
N ASN A 174 -8.73 13.92 -23.39
CA ASN A 174 -8.42 14.55 -24.68
C ASN A 174 -7.02 15.18 -24.76
N ASN A 175 -6.10 14.85 -23.83
CA ASN A 175 -4.77 15.46 -23.73
C ASN A 175 -4.78 17.00 -23.59
N GLU A 176 -5.90 17.57 -23.12
CA GLU A 176 -6.04 19.00 -22.81
C GLU A 176 -5.52 19.36 -21.40
N ASP A 177 -4.79 18.45 -20.76
CA ASP A 177 -4.24 18.60 -19.41
C ASP A 177 -3.29 19.80 -19.24
N LYS A 178 -2.89 20.46 -20.33
CA LYS A 178 -1.99 21.62 -20.33
C LYS A 178 -2.58 22.86 -19.64
N ASN A 179 -3.90 22.92 -19.46
CA ASN A 179 -4.59 24.04 -18.82
C ASN A 179 -5.18 23.68 -17.45
N LEU A 180 -4.76 22.56 -16.84
CA LEU A 180 -5.24 22.21 -15.50
C LEU A 180 -4.76 23.22 -14.46
N ASP A 181 -5.70 23.69 -13.64
CA ASP A 181 -5.43 24.58 -12.53
C ASP A 181 -4.60 23.84 -11.46
N SER A 182 -3.34 24.23 -11.30
CA SER A 182 -2.42 23.59 -10.35
C SER A 182 -2.89 23.72 -8.90
N SER A 183 -3.73 24.70 -8.58
CA SER A 183 -4.31 24.83 -7.23
C SER A 183 -5.36 23.77 -6.92
N LYS A 184 -5.91 23.09 -7.94
CA LYS A 184 -6.88 21.99 -7.81
C LYS A 184 -6.31 20.63 -8.23
N HIS A 185 -5.06 20.61 -8.70
CA HIS A 185 -4.39 19.41 -9.18
C HIS A 185 -3.02 19.27 -8.50
N PRO A 186 -2.99 18.96 -7.19
CA PRO A 186 -1.77 18.92 -6.41
C PRO A 186 -0.79 17.84 -6.89
N VAL A 187 -1.26 16.84 -7.63
CA VAL A 187 -0.43 15.85 -8.33
C VAL A 187 -0.78 15.87 -9.81
N ASN A 188 0.21 16.12 -10.65
CA ASN A 188 0.14 16.03 -12.11
C ASN A 188 1.54 15.68 -12.63
N LEU A 189 1.85 14.39 -12.64
CA LEU A 189 3.21 13.89 -12.85
C LEU A 189 3.24 12.83 -13.97
N GLU A 190 4.27 12.90 -14.82
CA GLU A 190 4.55 11.88 -15.84
C GLU A 190 5.07 10.61 -15.16
N LEU A 191 4.39 9.47 -15.36
CA LEU A 191 4.75 8.21 -14.72
C LEU A 191 6.17 7.76 -15.07
N GLU A 192 6.57 7.91 -16.32
CA GLU A 192 7.94 7.57 -16.77
C GLU A 192 9.02 8.34 -16.00
N VAL A 193 8.74 9.57 -15.58
CA VAL A 193 9.70 10.40 -14.84
C VAL A 193 9.76 9.98 -13.37
N ILE A 194 8.61 9.68 -12.74
CA ILE A 194 8.55 9.37 -11.30
C ILE A 194 8.83 7.90 -10.98
N LEU A 195 8.53 6.97 -11.89
CA LEU A 195 8.84 5.54 -11.78
C LEU A 195 10.10 5.16 -12.58
N GLY A 196 10.69 6.13 -13.29
CA GLY A 196 11.91 5.96 -14.07
C GLY A 196 13.04 5.35 -13.26
N LYS A 197 13.81 4.46 -13.90
CA LYS A 197 14.85 3.69 -13.22
C LYS A 197 15.96 4.58 -12.71
N MET A 198 16.07 4.72 -11.38
CA MET A 198 17.27 5.27 -10.76
C MET A 198 18.49 4.37 -11.07
N PRO A 199 19.70 4.94 -11.21
CA PRO A 199 20.91 4.15 -11.34
C PRO A 199 21.04 3.15 -10.20
N CYS A 200 21.34 1.89 -10.51
CA CYS A 200 21.53 0.86 -9.50
C CYS A 200 22.70 1.23 -8.58
N LYS A 201 22.47 1.20 -7.26
CA LYS A 201 23.50 1.48 -6.26
C LYS A 201 24.55 0.36 -6.28
N VAL A 202 25.83 0.74 -6.38
CA VAL A 202 26.96 -0.20 -6.32
C VAL A 202 27.49 -0.27 -4.89
N PHE A 203 27.44 -1.45 -4.29
CA PHE A 203 27.99 -1.71 -2.96
C PHE A 203 29.41 -2.29 -3.06
N ASN A 204 30.40 -1.54 -2.59
CA ASN A 204 31.79 -1.99 -2.52
C ASN A 204 32.04 -2.66 -1.17
N LEU A 205 31.72 -3.95 -1.07
CA LEU A 205 31.89 -4.73 0.16
C LEU A 205 33.33 -5.22 0.32
N ARG A 206 33.78 -5.33 1.57
CA ARG A 206 35.07 -5.95 1.92
C ARG A 206 34.82 -7.06 2.92
N GLU A 207 35.44 -8.21 2.68
CA GLU A 207 35.43 -9.30 3.64
C GLU A 207 36.34 -8.94 4.82
N MET A 208 35.83 -9.12 6.03
CA MET A 208 36.61 -9.00 7.26
C MET A 208 36.78 -10.40 7.85
N PRO A 209 38.01 -10.87 8.11
CA PRO A 209 38.21 -12.18 8.71
C PRO A 209 37.60 -12.21 10.11
N LEU A 210 36.63 -13.11 10.32
CA LEU A 210 36.04 -13.37 11.62
C LEU A 210 37.11 -13.92 12.57
N GLN A 211 37.34 -13.23 13.70
CA GLN A 211 38.17 -13.79 14.77
C GLN A 211 37.41 -14.96 15.42
N ARG A 212 37.92 -16.18 15.24
CA ARG A 212 37.38 -17.39 15.85
C ARG A 212 38.22 -17.73 17.07
N PHE A 213 37.59 -17.84 18.22
CA PHE A 213 38.22 -18.34 19.43
C PHE A 213 37.78 -19.78 19.67
N PRO A 214 38.66 -20.67 20.14
CA PRO A 214 38.25 -22.00 20.60
C PRO A 214 37.17 -21.87 21.66
N MET A 215 36.09 -22.65 21.51
CA MET A 215 35.01 -22.69 22.50
C MET A 215 35.56 -23.21 23.83
N LYS A 216 35.43 -22.42 24.90
CA LYS A 216 35.78 -22.82 26.27
C LYS A 216 34.50 -23.01 27.07
N LEU A 217 34.29 -24.22 27.56
CA LEU A 217 33.20 -24.49 28.49
C LEU A 217 33.58 -24.00 29.89
N PRO A 218 32.61 -23.48 30.67
CA PRO A 218 32.84 -23.15 32.08
C PRO A 218 33.35 -24.36 32.86
N ASN A 219 34.34 -24.14 33.72
CA ASN A 219 34.82 -25.18 34.64
C ASN A 219 33.66 -25.66 35.53
N GLY A 220 33.48 -26.98 35.62
CA GLY A 220 32.39 -27.57 36.41
C GLY A 220 31.01 -27.57 35.74
N LEU A 221 30.91 -27.22 34.45
CA LEU A 221 29.66 -27.39 33.70
C LEU A 221 29.27 -28.88 33.63
N THR A 222 28.04 -29.18 34.02
CA THR A 222 27.45 -30.52 33.91
C THR A 222 26.43 -30.56 32.79
N VAL A 223 26.15 -31.74 32.22
CA VAL A 223 25.12 -31.88 31.18
C VAL A 223 23.76 -31.39 31.68
N LEU A 224 23.38 -31.71 32.92
CA LEU A 224 22.11 -31.26 33.50
C LEU A 224 22.04 -29.74 33.67
N SER A 225 23.12 -29.09 34.13
CA SER A 225 23.14 -27.63 34.26
C SER A 225 23.21 -26.91 32.90
N ALA A 226 23.87 -27.51 31.91
CA ALA A 226 23.82 -27.05 30.53
C ALA A 226 22.40 -27.17 29.97
N LEU A 227 21.74 -28.31 30.18
CA LEU A 227 20.37 -28.57 29.70
C LEU A 227 19.36 -27.60 30.34
N ASP A 228 19.42 -27.36 31.65
CA ASP A 228 18.56 -26.38 32.33
C ASP A 228 18.74 -24.97 31.75
N ARG A 229 19.97 -24.54 31.46
CA ARG A 229 20.25 -23.24 30.83
C ARG A 229 19.71 -23.17 29.39
N VAL A 230 20.00 -24.20 28.60
CA VAL A 230 19.62 -24.29 27.19
C VAL A 230 18.10 -24.26 27.04
N LEU A 231 17.36 -25.01 27.86
CA LEU A 231 15.90 -25.06 27.80
C LEU A 231 15.21 -23.76 28.26
N ARG A 232 15.92 -22.87 28.97
CA ARG A 232 15.43 -21.54 29.38
C ARG A 232 15.73 -20.43 28.38
N LEU A 233 16.60 -20.67 27.39
CA LEU A 233 16.87 -19.69 26.36
C LEU A 233 15.59 -19.45 25.55
N PRO A 234 15.08 -18.20 25.43
CA PRO A 234 13.85 -17.93 24.69
C PRO A 234 13.87 -18.44 23.23
N SER A 235 15.04 -18.51 22.60
CA SER A 235 15.23 -19.11 21.27
C SER A 235 14.94 -20.62 21.23
N ILE A 236 15.12 -21.35 22.33
CA ILE A 236 14.97 -22.82 22.42
C ILE A 236 13.72 -23.23 23.19
N ALA A 237 13.35 -22.46 24.23
CA ALA A 237 12.23 -22.73 25.12
C ALA A 237 10.90 -22.95 24.37
N SER A 238 9.92 -23.53 25.07
CA SER A 238 8.58 -23.74 24.54
C SER A 238 8.00 -22.47 23.92
N LYS A 239 7.47 -22.60 22.69
CA LYS A 239 6.85 -21.51 21.93
C LYS A 239 5.33 -21.48 22.07
N ARG A 240 4.76 -22.17 23.05
CA ARG A 240 3.30 -22.23 23.28
C ARG A 240 2.63 -20.85 23.43
N TYR A 241 3.38 -19.80 23.74
CA TYR A 241 2.85 -18.44 23.86
C TYR A 241 2.78 -17.68 22.52
N VAL A 242 3.36 -18.21 21.44
CA VAL A 242 3.33 -17.66 20.06
C VAL A 242 2.73 -18.63 19.03
N LEU A 243 2.10 -19.71 19.51
CA LEU A 243 1.45 -20.75 18.70
C LEU A 243 -0.05 -20.79 18.99
#